data_AF-A0A1F8UHV6-F1
#
_entry.id   AF-A0A1F8UHV6-F1
#
_cell.length_a   1.000
_cell.length_b   1.000
_cell.length_c   1.000
_cell.angle_alpha   90.00
_cell.angle_beta   90.00
_cell.angle_gamma   90.00
#
_symmetry.space_group_name_H-M   'P 1'
#
loop_
_entity.id
_entity.type
_entity.pdbx_description
1 polymer ?
#
loop_
_entity_poly.entity_id
_entity_poly.type
_entity_poly.pdbx_seq_one_letter_code
_entity_poly.pdbx_strand_id
1 'polypeptide(L)'
;MEEKIIKILGLLDEQYGSEAICYLNYTKDYELLVATILAAQCTDERVNQVTAKLFVKYDSIEKFANADISELEQDIFQTGFYKNKAQSIKKACTQIINEYDKKMPNNIETLTKLTGVGRKTANVMLTHVFNQPSIVVDTHVKRISYRLGFTNQKDPTKIEFDLMKVLPKENWSRYNGQVMALGRTICKGQKPKCEECYLGGYCEKNI
;
A
#
# COMPACT_ATOMS: atom_id res chain seq x y z
N MET A 1 14.84 -24.16 1.61
CA MET A 1 13.91 -23.03 1.85
C MET A 1 14.33 -21.81 1.05
N GLU A 2 15.60 -21.42 1.11
CA GLU A 2 16.14 -20.27 0.36
C GLU A 2 16.04 -20.42 -1.17
N GLU A 3 16.42 -21.57 -1.73
CA GLU A 3 16.27 -21.84 -3.17
C GLU A 3 14.81 -21.70 -3.65
N LYS A 4 13.86 -22.18 -2.86
CA LYS A 4 12.41 -22.07 -3.14
C LYS A 4 11.98 -20.62 -3.22
N ILE A 5 12.43 -19.78 -2.28
CA ILE A 5 12.12 -18.35 -2.24
C ILE A 5 12.69 -17.65 -3.46
N ILE A 6 13.96 -17.89 -3.81
CA ILE A 6 14.61 -17.33 -4.99
C ILE A 6 13.83 -17.71 -6.27
N LYS A 7 13.38 -18.97 -6.39
CA LYS A 7 12.56 -19.39 -7.54
C LYS A 7 11.20 -18.69 -7.58
N ILE A 8 10.50 -18.57 -6.45
CA ILE A 8 9.23 -17.83 -6.39
C ILE A 8 9.43 -16.36 -6.80
N LEU A 9 10.47 -15.70 -6.28
CA LEU A 9 10.76 -14.31 -6.59
C LEU A 9 11.11 -14.12 -8.06
N GLY A 10 11.92 -15.02 -8.65
CA GLY A 10 12.22 -14.99 -10.09
C GLY A 10 10.96 -15.12 -10.95
N LEU A 11 10.04 -16.03 -10.60
CA LEU A 11 8.76 -16.19 -11.32
C LEU A 11 7.84 -14.97 -11.16
N LEU A 12 7.88 -14.29 -10.01
CA LEU A 12 7.15 -13.04 -9.81
C LEU A 12 7.75 -11.91 -10.66
N ASP A 13 9.08 -11.83 -10.74
CA ASP A 13 9.79 -10.87 -11.57
C ASP A 13 9.51 -11.10 -13.07
N GLU A 14 9.48 -12.35 -13.53
CA GLU A 14 9.11 -12.71 -14.91
C GLU A 14 7.68 -12.28 -15.26
N GLN A 15 6.72 -12.48 -14.34
CA GLN A 15 5.31 -12.24 -14.62
C GLN A 15 4.89 -10.78 -14.49
N TYR A 16 5.50 -10.03 -13.58
CA TYR A 16 5.05 -8.68 -13.21
C TYR A 16 6.15 -7.61 -13.32
N GLY A 17 7.37 -8.00 -13.69
CA GLY A 17 8.53 -7.12 -13.71
C GLY A 17 9.23 -7.01 -12.36
N SER A 18 10.44 -6.43 -12.38
CA SER A 18 11.35 -6.29 -11.24
C SER A 18 11.25 -4.94 -10.53
N GLU A 19 10.28 -4.09 -10.89
CA GLU A 19 10.11 -2.76 -10.31
C GLU A 19 9.00 -2.73 -9.25
N ALA A 20 9.07 -1.75 -8.34
CA ALA A 20 8.03 -1.54 -7.34
C ALA A 20 6.77 -0.94 -7.98
N ILE A 21 5.65 -1.68 -7.93
CA ILE A 21 4.39 -1.25 -8.56
C ILE A 21 3.50 -0.54 -7.54
N CYS A 22 3.16 0.73 -7.81
CA CYS A 22 2.10 1.45 -7.11
C CYS A 22 0.84 1.48 -7.98
N TYR A 23 -0.30 1.04 -7.45
CA TYR A 23 -1.59 1.06 -8.16
C TYR A 23 -2.41 2.33 -7.90
N LEU A 24 -1.91 3.22 -7.04
CA LEU A 24 -2.50 4.54 -6.80
C LEU A 24 -1.80 5.57 -7.68
N ASN A 25 -2.57 6.43 -8.34
CA ASN A 25 -2.04 7.47 -9.20
C ASN A 25 -1.68 8.71 -8.37
N TYR A 26 -0.44 9.19 -8.52
CA TYR A 26 0.07 10.39 -7.89
C TYR A 26 1.24 10.97 -8.68
N THR A 27 1.51 12.26 -8.48
CA THR A 27 2.65 12.99 -9.05
C THR A 27 3.47 13.71 -7.98
N LYS A 28 2.91 13.92 -6.79
CA LYS A 28 3.54 14.58 -5.64
C LYS A 28 3.41 13.73 -4.38
N ASP A 29 4.32 13.89 -3.44
CA ASP A 29 4.38 13.07 -2.22
C ASP A 29 3.06 13.12 -1.41
N TYR A 30 2.49 14.32 -1.22
CA TYR A 30 1.24 14.45 -0.48
C TYR A 30 0.04 13.85 -1.22
N GLU A 31 0.09 13.74 -2.55
CA GLU A 31 -0.97 13.09 -3.34
C GLU A 31 -1.01 11.59 -3.01
N LEU A 32 0.15 10.93 -2.88
CA LEU A 32 0.19 9.53 -2.44
C LEU A 32 -0.31 9.38 -1.00
N LEU A 33 0.03 10.30 -0.10
CA LEU A 33 -0.49 10.30 1.27
C LEU A 33 -2.03 10.39 1.28
N VAL A 34 -2.61 11.33 0.53
CA VAL A 34 -4.06 11.49 0.42
C VAL A 34 -4.68 10.22 -0.19
N ALA A 35 -4.14 9.72 -1.31
CA ALA A 35 -4.64 8.53 -1.98
C ALA A 35 -4.63 7.29 -1.06
N THR A 36 -3.59 7.12 -0.24
CA THR A 36 -3.49 5.99 0.70
C THR A 36 -4.46 6.09 1.87
N ILE A 37 -4.73 7.31 2.39
CA ILE A 37 -5.81 7.53 3.37
C ILE A 37 -7.18 7.18 2.74
N LEU A 38 -7.41 7.60 1.48
CA LEU A 38 -8.64 7.28 0.75
C LEU A 38 -8.79 5.78 0.47
N ALA A 39 -7.70 5.07 0.23
CA ALA A 39 -7.67 3.63 -0.05
C ALA A 39 -8.04 2.75 1.15
N ALA A 40 -8.13 3.30 2.36
CA ALA A 40 -8.63 2.56 3.52
C ALA A 40 -10.07 2.05 3.25
N GLN A 41 -10.22 0.73 3.10
CA GLN A 41 -11.48 0.06 2.75
C GLN A 41 -12.13 0.60 1.45
N CYS A 42 -11.32 1.00 0.48
CA CYS A 42 -11.75 1.45 -0.84
C CYS A 42 -10.87 0.77 -1.90
N THR A 43 -11.38 0.56 -3.11
CA THR A 43 -10.58 0.00 -4.20
C THR A 43 -9.67 1.08 -4.81
N ASP A 44 -8.47 0.69 -5.23
CA ASP A 44 -7.54 1.62 -5.90
C ASP A 44 -8.18 2.27 -7.12
N GLU A 45 -8.98 1.52 -7.90
CA GLU A 45 -9.72 2.04 -9.05
C GLU A 45 -10.65 3.20 -8.66
N ARG A 46 -11.44 3.02 -7.59
CA ARG A 46 -12.34 4.06 -7.11
C ARG A 46 -11.56 5.26 -6.57
N VAL A 47 -10.46 5.02 -5.85
CA VAL A 47 -9.58 6.10 -5.38
C VAL A 47 -9.04 6.88 -6.56
N ASN A 48 -8.49 6.23 -7.57
CA ASN A 48 -7.92 6.88 -8.76
C ASN A 48 -8.96 7.71 -9.54
N GLN A 49 -10.21 7.23 -9.64
CA GLN A 49 -11.30 8.01 -10.24
C GLN A 49 -11.60 9.29 -9.46
N VAL A 50 -11.60 9.23 -8.13
CA VAL A 50 -11.84 10.38 -7.26
C VAL A 50 -10.65 11.33 -7.29
N THR A 51 -9.42 10.81 -7.14
CA THR A 51 -8.21 11.63 -7.06
C THR A 51 -7.89 12.36 -8.36
N ALA A 52 -8.28 11.81 -9.52
CA ALA A 52 -8.12 12.48 -10.80
C ALA A 52 -8.77 13.88 -10.84
N LYS A 53 -9.90 14.08 -10.15
CA LYS A 53 -10.53 15.41 -10.00
C LYS A 53 -10.05 16.12 -8.75
N LEU A 54 -9.86 15.37 -7.66
CA LEU A 54 -9.47 15.92 -6.37
C LEU A 54 -8.12 16.66 -6.45
N PHE A 55 -7.12 16.10 -7.12
CA PHE A 55 -5.78 16.69 -7.22
C PHE A 55 -5.69 17.87 -8.18
N VAL A 56 -6.68 18.04 -9.08
CA VAL A 56 -6.82 19.27 -9.87
C VAL A 56 -7.41 20.39 -9.02
N LYS A 57 -8.41 20.07 -8.18
CA LYS A 57 -9.03 21.04 -7.26
C LYS A 57 -8.09 21.47 -6.13
N TYR A 58 -7.47 20.49 -5.48
CA TYR A 58 -6.52 20.63 -4.39
C TYR A 58 -5.09 20.36 -4.91
N ASP A 59 -4.57 21.30 -5.69
CA ASP A 59 -3.25 21.21 -6.37
C ASP A 59 -2.03 21.49 -5.48
N SER A 60 -2.24 21.74 -4.18
CA SER A 60 -1.21 21.98 -3.17
C SER A 60 -1.60 21.39 -1.81
N ILE A 61 -0.60 21.11 -0.97
CA ILE A 61 -0.82 20.62 0.39
C ILE A 61 -1.55 21.65 1.27
N GLU A 62 -1.31 22.95 1.03
CA GLU A 62 -2.00 24.03 1.71
C GLU A 62 -3.49 24.08 1.37
N LYS A 63 -3.87 23.78 0.13
CA LYS A 63 -5.30 23.69 -0.23
C LYS A 63 -5.99 22.55 0.51
N PHE A 64 -5.33 21.40 0.69
CA PHE A 64 -5.87 20.32 1.53
C PHE A 64 -5.96 20.72 3.01
N ALA A 65 -4.91 21.36 3.55
CA ALA A 65 -4.88 21.79 4.95
C ALA A 65 -5.94 22.85 5.28
N ASN A 66 -6.28 23.71 4.31
CA ASN A 66 -7.27 24.78 4.46
C ASN A 66 -8.65 24.44 3.88
N ALA A 67 -8.84 23.24 3.33
CA ALA A 67 -10.10 22.84 2.70
C ALA A 67 -11.31 23.04 3.63
N ASP A 68 -12.42 23.54 3.10
CA ASP A 68 -13.69 23.43 3.81
C ASP A 68 -14.03 21.95 4.01
N ILE A 69 -14.39 21.58 5.24
CA ILE A 69 -14.57 20.17 5.56
C ILE A 69 -15.80 19.58 4.87
N SER A 70 -16.88 20.35 4.77
CA SER A 70 -18.13 19.89 4.16
C SER A 70 -17.95 19.71 2.67
N GLU A 71 -17.20 20.61 2.04
CA GLU A 71 -16.82 20.51 0.63
C GLU A 71 -15.91 19.30 0.37
N LEU A 72 -14.84 19.13 1.16
CA LEU A 72 -13.94 17.99 1.00
C LEU A 72 -14.68 16.67 1.20
N GLU A 73 -15.58 16.59 2.19
CA GLU A 73 -16.46 15.44 2.42
C GLU A 73 -17.28 15.06 1.18
N GLN A 74 -17.84 16.06 0.48
CA GLN A 74 -18.58 15.83 -0.77
C GLN A 74 -17.67 15.34 -1.89
N ASP A 75 -16.48 15.93 -2.05
CA ASP A 75 -15.53 15.56 -3.10
C ASP A 75 -15.04 14.11 -2.96
N ILE A 76 -14.89 13.61 -1.73
CA ILE A 76 -14.40 12.25 -1.46
C ILE A 76 -15.49 11.27 -1.01
N PHE A 77 -16.76 11.66 -1.09
CA PHE A 77 -17.92 10.87 -0.64
C PHE A 77 -17.90 9.44 -1.15
N GLN A 78 -17.54 9.26 -2.43
CA GLN A 78 -17.52 7.97 -3.12
C GLN A 78 -16.48 6.98 -2.59
N THR A 79 -15.57 7.41 -1.71
CA THR A 79 -14.53 6.54 -1.12
C THR A 79 -14.99 5.84 0.16
N GLY A 80 -16.19 6.13 0.67
CA GLY A 80 -16.70 5.57 1.93
C GLY A 80 -15.94 6.05 3.17
N PHE A 81 -16.57 6.05 4.34
CA PHE A 81 -16.00 6.65 5.57
C PHE A 81 -15.47 8.08 5.39
N TYR A 82 -16.07 8.81 4.44
CA TYR A 82 -15.55 10.07 3.90
C TYR A 82 -15.41 11.15 4.97
N LYS A 83 -16.30 11.20 5.98
CA LYS A 83 -16.19 12.15 7.11
C LYS A 83 -14.87 12.01 7.86
N ASN A 84 -14.55 10.77 8.27
CA ASN A 84 -13.30 10.49 8.98
C ASN A 84 -12.09 10.70 8.07
N LYS A 85 -12.18 10.30 6.80
CA LYS A 85 -11.10 10.48 5.82
C LYS A 85 -10.81 11.96 5.54
N ALA A 86 -11.83 12.80 5.38
CA ALA A 86 -11.70 14.23 5.16
C ALA A 86 -10.99 14.90 6.35
N GLN A 87 -11.41 14.53 7.58
CA GLN A 87 -10.75 14.99 8.80
C GLN A 87 -9.29 14.54 8.87
N SER A 88 -9.00 13.28 8.55
CA SER A 88 -7.63 12.75 8.53
C SER A 88 -6.76 13.46 7.49
N ILE A 89 -7.24 13.65 6.27
CA ILE A 89 -6.52 14.35 5.20
C ILE A 89 -6.17 15.77 5.63
N LYS A 90 -7.18 16.55 6.05
CA LYS A 90 -6.98 17.94 6.48
C LYS A 90 -5.96 18.02 7.61
N LYS A 91 -6.13 17.22 8.67
CA LYS A 91 -5.22 17.19 9.81
C LYS A 91 -3.80 16.76 9.43
N ALA A 92 -3.64 15.69 8.64
CA ALA A 92 -2.32 15.23 8.21
C ALA A 92 -1.59 16.30 7.39
N CYS A 93 -2.27 16.96 6.45
CA CYS A 93 -1.69 18.07 5.68
C CYS A 93 -1.33 19.25 6.57
N THR A 94 -2.18 19.62 7.54
CA THR A 94 -1.87 20.65 8.54
C THR A 94 -0.65 20.29 9.39
N GLN A 95 -0.54 19.04 9.86
CA GLN A 95 0.62 18.57 10.63
C GLN A 95 1.90 18.66 9.81
N ILE A 96 1.90 18.24 8.55
CA ILE A 96 3.07 18.34 7.67
C ILE A 96 3.52 19.80 7.49
N ILE A 97 2.58 20.73 7.32
CA ILE A 97 2.90 22.15 7.18
C ILE A 97 3.51 22.72 8.48
N ASN A 98 2.89 22.44 9.62
CA ASN A 98 3.21 23.10 10.88
C ASN A 98 4.36 22.44 11.66
N GLU A 99 4.45 21.12 11.64
CA GLU A 99 5.40 20.34 12.45
C GLU A 99 6.62 19.87 11.65
N TYR A 100 6.52 19.87 10.31
CA TYR A 100 7.55 19.32 9.42
C TYR A 100 7.97 20.30 8.31
N ASP A 101 7.72 21.60 8.46
CA ASP A 101 8.12 22.66 7.51
C ASP A 101 7.73 22.37 6.05
N LYS A 102 6.52 21.82 5.86
CA LYS A 102 5.97 21.38 4.55
C LYS A 102 6.74 20.24 3.89
N LYS A 103 7.65 19.56 4.60
CA LYS A 103 8.40 18.39 4.11
C LYS A 103 7.74 17.11 4.61
N MET A 104 7.57 16.15 3.71
CA MET A 104 7.05 14.83 4.09
C MET A 104 8.05 14.12 5.02
N PRO A 105 7.65 13.66 6.21
CA PRO A 105 8.51 12.85 7.06
C PRO A 105 8.92 11.54 6.35
N ASN A 106 10.15 11.08 6.57
CA ASN A 106 10.78 10.03 5.77
C ASN A 106 11.16 8.76 6.55
N ASN A 107 10.56 8.55 7.73
CA ASN A 107 10.75 7.35 8.54
C ASN A 107 9.43 6.88 9.15
N ILE A 108 9.37 5.60 9.51
CA ILE A 108 8.13 4.97 9.98
C ILE A 108 7.55 5.64 11.23
N GLU A 109 8.41 6.06 12.16
CA GLU A 109 8.02 6.60 13.48
C GLU A 109 7.38 7.98 13.35
N THR A 110 7.87 8.81 12.42
CA THR A 110 7.32 10.14 12.14
C THR A 110 6.10 10.07 11.23
N LEU A 111 6.13 9.22 10.20
CA LEU A 111 4.97 9.00 9.33
C LEU A 111 3.75 8.50 10.11
N THR A 112 3.93 7.55 11.02
CA THR A 112 2.83 7.00 11.84
C THR A 112 2.25 7.96 12.88
N LYS A 113 2.90 9.11 13.12
CA LYS A 113 2.34 10.20 13.94
C LYS A 113 1.36 11.08 13.18
N LEU A 114 1.35 11.01 11.85
CA LEU A 114 0.40 11.76 11.03
C LEU A 114 -1.01 11.17 11.18
N THR A 115 -2.01 12.04 11.28
CA THR A 115 -3.40 11.64 11.46
C THR A 115 -3.88 10.77 10.29
N GLY A 116 -4.42 9.60 10.57
CA GLY A 116 -4.90 8.66 9.55
C GLY A 116 -3.80 7.83 8.88
N VAL A 117 -2.54 7.96 9.31
CA VAL A 117 -1.41 7.17 8.80
C VAL A 117 -1.08 6.04 9.76
N GLY A 118 -1.49 4.83 9.39
CA GLY A 118 -1.02 3.61 10.05
C GLY A 118 0.29 3.09 9.46
N ARG A 119 0.84 2.03 10.06
CA ARG A 119 2.09 1.38 9.63
C ARG A 119 2.08 0.96 8.16
N LYS A 120 0.95 0.43 7.67
CA LYS A 120 0.77 0.10 6.25
C LYS A 120 0.98 1.31 5.34
N THR A 121 0.29 2.41 5.64
CA THR A 121 0.39 3.66 4.87
C THR A 121 1.80 4.22 4.91
N ALA A 122 2.42 4.22 6.09
CA ALA A 122 3.81 4.65 6.24
C ALA A 122 4.77 3.82 5.38
N ASN A 123 4.66 2.48 5.35
CA ASN A 123 5.46 1.64 4.47
C ASN A 123 5.23 1.95 2.97
N VAL A 124 3.99 2.22 2.55
CA VAL A 124 3.71 2.67 1.16
C VAL A 124 4.48 3.95 0.84
N MET A 125 4.48 4.94 1.74
CA MET A 125 5.23 6.19 1.57
C MET A 125 6.74 5.94 1.50
N LEU A 126 7.30 5.12 2.40
CA LEU A 126 8.72 4.77 2.40
C LEU A 126 9.14 4.14 1.07
N THR A 127 8.34 3.22 0.54
CA THR A 127 8.64 2.56 -0.73
C THR A 127 8.54 3.48 -1.94
N HIS A 128 7.46 4.26 -2.04
CA HIS A 128 7.11 4.93 -3.30
C HIS A 128 7.47 6.42 -3.37
N VAL A 129 7.69 7.07 -2.23
CA VAL A 129 8.17 8.46 -2.16
C VAL A 129 9.67 8.51 -1.89
N PHE A 130 10.15 7.68 -0.95
CA PHE A 130 11.54 7.74 -0.50
C PHE A 130 12.43 6.64 -1.08
N ASN A 131 11.90 5.77 -1.94
CA ASN A 131 12.62 4.63 -2.52
C ASN A 131 13.32 3.75 -1.46
N GLN A 132 12.74 3.66 -0.27
CA GLN A 132 13.25 2.85 0.83
C GLN A 132 12.60 1.45 0.79
N PRO A 133 13.39 0.36 0.83
CA PRO A 133 12.84 -0.99 0.86
C PRO A 133 11.92 -1.18 2.07
N SER A 134 10.66 -1.53 1.82
CA SER A 134 9.68 -1.78 2.87
C SER A 134 8.68 -2.86 2.46
N ILE A 135 8.05 -3.49 3.46
CA ILE A 135 7.04 -4.53 3.26
C ILE A 135 5.68 -3.98 3.70
N VAL A 136 4.75 -3.92 2.75
CA VAL A 136 3.40 -3.39 2.94
C VAL A 136 2.44 -4.57 3.15
N VAL A 137 2.22 -4.94 4.41
CA VAL A 137 1.33 -6.07 4.72
C VAL A 137 -0.14 -5.66 4.63
N ASP A 138 -0.75 -5.98 3.50
CA ASP A 138 -2.18 -5.87 3.27
C ASP A 138 -2.87 -7.25 3.29
N THR A 139 -4.13 -7.32 2.85
CA THR A 139 -4.87 -8.59 2.81
C THR A 139 -4.32 -9.60 1.78
N HIS A 140 -3.69 -9.13 0.71
CA HIS A 140 -3.09 -9.96 -0.32
C HIS A 140 -1.75 -10.52 0.18
N VAL A 141 -0.86 -9.66 0.65
CA VAL A 141 0.44 -10.05 1.22
C VAL A 141 0.23 -11.02 2.38
N LYS A 142 -0.62 -10.67 3.35
CA LYS A 142 -0.96 -11.58 4.47
C LYS A 142 -1.40 -12.97 4.01
N ARG A 143 -2.34 -13.03 3.06
CA ARG A 143 -2.90 -14.32 2.59
C ARG A 143 -1.89 -15.13 1.80
N ILE A 144 -1.19 -14.49 0.86
CA ILE A 144 -0.32 -15.17 -0.09
C ILE A 144 0.97 -15.59 0.59
N SER A 145 1.57 -14.74 1.42
CA SER A 145 2.74 -15.12 2.22
C SER A 145 2.43 -16.31 3.14
N TYR A 146 1.23 -16.39 3.71
CA TYR A 146 0.79 -17.57 4.45
C TYR A 146 0.64 -18.81 3.55
N ARG A 147 0.05 -18.68 2.36
CA ARG A 147 -0.13 -19.81 1.41
C ARG A 147 1.20 -20.33 0.85
N LEU A 148 2.16 -19.44 0.61
CA LEU A 148 3.50 -19.78 0.14
C LEU A 148 4.40 -20.36 1.25
N GLY A 149 3.96 -20.29 2.51
CA GLY A 149 4.71 -20.79 3.67
C GLY A 149 5.76 -19.83 4.22
N PHE A 150 5.72 -18.55 3.84
CA PHE A 150 6.71 -17.56 4.31
C PHE A 150 6.46 -17.11 5.76
N THR A 151 5.26 -17.31 6.28
CA THR A 151 4.90 -16.99 7.66
C THR A 151 3.70 -17.81 8.11
N ASN A 152 3.61 -18.09 9.41
CA ASN A 152 2.42 -18.64 10.07
C ASN A 152 1.70 -17.62 10.95
N GLN A 153 2.15 -16.36 10.95
CA GLN A 153 1.60 -15.30 11.77
C GLN A 153 0.28 -14.77 11.19
N LYS A 154 -0.56 -14.20 12.07
CA LYS A 154 -1.81 -13.54 11.68
C LYS A 154 -1.76 -12.02 11.84
N ASP A 155 -0.88 -11.53 12.70
CA ASP A 155 -0.69 -10.12 12.97
C ASP A 155 0.14 -9.46 11.85
N PRO A 156 -0.33 -8.36 11.23
CA PRO A 156 0.38 -7.71 10.12
C PRO A 156 1.82 -7.30 10.44
N THR A 157 2.07 -6.80 11.66
CA THR A 157 3.40 -6.37 12.09
C THR A 157 4.35 -7.57 12.22
N LYS A 158 3.87 -8.68 12.79
CA LYS A 158 4.67 -9.91 12.85
C LYS A 158 4.94 -10.50 11.46
N ILE A 159 3.97 -10.43 10.55
CA ILE A 159 4.15 -10.86 9.16
C ILE A 159 5.21 -10.00 8.45
N GLU A 160 5.18 -8.67 8.65
CA GLU A 160 6.20 -7.75 8.11
C GLU A 160 7.60 -8.20 8.54
N PHE A 161 7.82 -8.43 9.84
CA PHE A 161 9.11 -8.88 10.36
C PHE A 161 9.51 -10.29 9.91
N ASP A 162 8.59 -11.22 9.75
CA ASP A 162 8.88 -12.55 9.19
C ASP A 162 9.35 -12.42 7.74
N LEU A 163 8.63 -11.63 6.93
CA LEU A 163 9.00 -11.42 5.53
C LEU A 163 10.34 -10.70 5.38
N MET A 164 10.67 -9.75 6.27
CA MET A 164 11.98 -9.10 6.28
C MET A 164 13.14 -10.08 6.55
N LYS A 165 12.89 -11.19 7.24
CA LYS A 165 13.91 -12.24 7.50
C LYS A 165 14.02 -13.23 6.34
N VAL A 166 12.92 -13.46 5.64
CA VAL A 166 12.79 -14.53 4.64
C VAL A 166 13.10 -14.02 3.23
N LEU A 167 12.73 -12.78 2.91
CA LEU A 167 12.92 -12.18 1.59
C LEU A 167 14.21 -11.35 1.55
N PRO A 168 15.01 -11.44 0.47
CA PRO A 168 16.10 -10.50 0.22
C PRO A 168 15.59 -9.06 0.18
N LYS A 169 16.38 -8.12 0.72
CA LYS A 169 15.95 -6.73 0.97
C LYS A 169 15.57 -6.00 -0.32
N GLU A 170 16.28 -6.28 -1.40
CA GLU A 170 16.05 -5.78 -2.76
C GLU A 170 14.68 -6.19 -3.34
N ASN A 171 14.06 -7.26 -2.82
CA ASN A 171 12.75 -7.73 -3.26
C ASN A 171 11.59 -7.11 -2.48
N TRP A 172 11.82 -6.51 -1.31
CA TRP A 172 10.73 -6.09 -0.40
C TRP A 172 9.71 -5.19 -1.08
N SER A 173 10.17 -4.14 -1.75
CA SER A 173 9.30 -3.16 -2.41
C SER A 173 8.47 -3.78 -3.54
N ARG A 174 9.10 -4.56 -4.42
CA ARG A 174 8.42 -5.15 -5.58
C ARG A 174 7.50 -6.31 -5.21
N TYR A 175 7.86 -7.09 -4.20
CA TYR A 175 7.04 -8.19 -3.68
C TYR A 175 5.62 -7.71 -3.34
N ASN A 176 5.47 -6.52 -2.75
CA ASN A 176 4.16 -5.95 -2.39
C ASN A 176 3.23 -5.84 -3.61
N GLY A 177 3.72 -5.22 -4.69
CA GLY A 177 2.95 -4.99 -5.92
C GLY A 177 2.67 -6.27 -6.71
N GLN A 178 3.67 -7.16 -6.78
CA GLN A 178 3.58 -8.46 -7.46
C GLN A 178 2.56 -9.38 -6.79
N VAL A 179 2.61 -9.49 -5.47
CA VAL A 179 1.70 -10.33 -4.69
C VAL A 179 0.28 -9.78 -4.69
N MET A 180 0.12 -8.46 -4.66
CA MET A 180 -1.17 -7.82 -4.85
C MET A 180 -1.76 -8.16 -6.23
N ALA A 181 -0.97 -8.09 -7.31
CA ALA A 181 -1.39 -8.48 -8.66
C ALA A 181 -1.88 -9.94 -8.69
N LEU A 182 -1.03 -10.85 -8.21
CA LEU A 182 -1.33 -12.28 -8.10
C LEU A 182 -2.62 -12.52 -7.30
N GLY A 183 -2.79 -11.79 -6.20
CA GLY A 183 -3.94 -11.94 -5.32
C GLY A 183 -5.25 -11.39 -5.86
N ARG A 184 -5.22 -10.51 -6.86
CA ARG A 184 -6.40 -10.00 -7.57
C ARG A 184 -6.81 -10.92 -8.73
N THR A 185 -5.84 -11.56 -9.39
CA THR A 185 -6.07 -12.34 -10.61
C THR A 185 -6.18 -13.85 -10.38
N ILE A 186 -5.19 -14.45 -9.72
CA ILE A 186 -5.03 -15.92 -9.62
C ILE A 186 -5.28 -16.40 -8.19
N CYS A 187 -4.50 -15.94 -7.22
CA CYS A 187 -4.53 -16.38 -5.84
C CYS A 187 -5.59 -15.61 -5.02
N LYS A 188 -6.83 -15.64 -5.52
CA LYS A 188 -7.99 -14.96 -4.93
C LYS A 188 -8.28 -15.46 -3.51
N GLY A 189 -8.96 -14.62 -2.72
CA GLY A 189 -9.35 -14.96 -1.35
C GLY A 189 -10.25 -16.19 -1.29
N GLN A 190 -11.27 -16.21 -2.15
CA GLN A 190 -12.16 -17.34 -2.38
C GLN A 190 -11.87 -17.95 -3.75
N LYS A 191 -11.94 -19.28 -3.84
CA LYS A 191 -11.75 -20.06 -5.09
C LYS A 191 -10.49 -19.62 -5.86
N PRO A 192 -9.28 -19.76 -5.28
CA PRO A 192 -8.04 -19.45 -6.00
C PRO A 192 -7.91 -20.38 -7.23
N LYS A 193 -7.33 -19.87 -8.30
CA LYS A 193 -7.07 -20.63 -9.53
C LYS A 193 -5.74 -21.40 -9.42
N CYS A 194 -5.67 -22.35 -8.48
CA CYS A 194 -4.42 -23.05 -8.17
C CYS A 194 -3.82 -23.80 -9.36
N GLU A 195 -4.67 -24.40 -10.22
CA GLU A 195 -4.25 -25.10 -11.44
C GLU A 195 -3.61 -24.17 -12.48
N GLU A 196 -4.00 -22.90 -12.51
CA GLU A 196 -3.45 -21.87 -13.40
C GLU A 196 -2.24 -21.15 -12.77
N CYS A 197 -1.91 -21.44 -11.52
CA CYS A 197 -0.91 -20.69 -10.77
C CYS A 197 0.50 -21.18 -11.09
N TYR A 198 1.29 -20.31 -11.73
CA TYR A 198 2.70 -20.58 -12.04
C TYR A 198 3.59 -20.77 -10.79
N LEU A 199 3.10 -20.44 -9.59
CA LEU A 199 3.76 -20.75 -8.31
C LEU A 199 3.33 -22.09 -7.71
N GLY A 200 2.43 -22.85 -8.35
CA GLY A 200 1.76 -24.03 -7.79
C GLY A 200 2.72 -25.09 -7.28
N GLY A 201 3.81 -25.37 -8.01
CA GLY A 201 4.86 -26.31 -7.61
C GLY A 201 5.69 -25.87 -6.40
N TYR A 202 5.59 -24.60 -6.00
CA TYR A 202 6.28 -24.02 -4.85
C TYR A 202 5.32 -23.58 -3.74
N CYS A 203 4.01 -23.79 -3.89
CA CYS A 203 3.02 -23.35 -2.90
C CYS A 203 2.75 -24.46 -1.87
N GLU A 204 2.77 -24.11 -0.57
CA GLU A 204 2.57 -25.11 0.51
C GLU A 204 1.10 -25.37 0.81
N LYS A 205 0.23 -24.40 0.52
CA LYS A 205 -1.20 -24.48 0.80
C LYS A 205 -1.97 -24.21 -0.49
N ASN A 206 -1.94 -25.18 -1.39
CA ASN A 206 -2.87 -25.26 -2.52
C ASN A 206 -4.23 -25.71 -1.96
N ILE A 207 -5.25 -24.86 -2.10
CA ILE A 207 -6.59 -25.03 -1.49
C ILE A 207 -7.63 -24.94 -2.59
#